data_AF-A0A7V9CMM9-F1
#
_entry.id   AF-A0A7V9CMM9-F1
#
_cell.length_a   1.000
_cell.length_b   1.000
_cell.length_c   1.000
_cell.angle_alpha   90.00
_cell.angle_beta   90.00
_cell.angle_gamma   90.00
#
_symmetry.space_group_name_H-M   'P 1'
#
loop_
_entity.id
_entity.type
_entity.pdbx_description
1 polymer ?
#
loop_
_entity_poly.entity_id
_entity_poly.type
_entity_poly.pdbx_seq_one_letter_code
_entity_poly.pdbx_strand_id
1 'polypeptide(L)' 'MSVPAVSLDGVSKRFTLYHQGGGGLKERLLGLVGGRRDTRETFWALQDISL' A
#
# COMPACT_ATOMS: atom_id res chain seq x y z
N MET A 1 33.72 6.35 21.96
CA MET A 1 32.76 6.46 20.85
C MET A 1 31.64 5.46 21.13
N SER A 2 30.38 5.91 21.16
CA SER A 2 29.23 5.02 21.37
C SER A 2 28.95 4.25 20.08
N VAL A 3 28.93 2.93 20.15
CA VAL A 3 28.55 2.05 19.04
C VAL A 3 27.01 2.10 18.91
N PRO A 4 26.43 2.27 17.72
CA PRO A 4 24.99 2.29 17.56
C PRO A 4 24.39 0.95 18.00
N ALA A 5 23.30 1.01 18.78
CA ALA A 5 22.60 -0.19 19.24
C ALA A 5 21.84 -0.90 18.10
N VAL A 6 21.59 -0.19 17.00
CA VAL A 6 20.92 -0.69 15.80
C VAL A 6 21.63 -0.14 14.58
N SER A 7 21.90 -1.00 13.60
CA SER A 7 22.32 -0.61 12.26
C SER A 7 21.28 -1.13 11.27
N LEU A 8 20.89 -0.28 10.33
CA LEU A 8 19.98 -0.61 9.23
C LEU A 8 20.78 -0.58 7.93
N ASP A 9 20.52 -1.54 7.06
CA ASP A 9 21.11 -1.57 5.72
C ASP A 9 20.05 -1.95 4.69
N GLY A 10 19.87 -1.11 3.68
CA GLY A 10 18.97 -1.36 2.55
C GLY A 10 17.50 -1.55 2.92
N VAL A 11 17.05 -0.98 4.04
CA VAL A 11 15.70 -1.25 4.57
C VAL A 11 14.65 -0.50 3.76
N SER A 12 13.75 -1.27 3.14
CA SER A 12 12.61 -0.77 2.38
C SER A 12 11.30 -1.27 2.96
N LYS A 13 10.28 -0.42 2.97
CA LYS A 13 8.94 -0.75 3.44
C LYS A 13 7.90 -0.12 2.53
N ARG A 14 6.94 -0.93 2.10
CA ARG A 14 5.82 -0.52 1.25
C ARG A 14 4.50 -0.87 1.91
N PHE A 15 3.51 0.00 1.75
CA PHE A 15 2.14 -0.26 2.12
C PHE A 15 1.29 -0.46 0.88
N THR A 16 0.22 -1.23 1.04
CA THR A 16 -0.83 -1.41 0.04
C THR A 16 -2.15 -1.02 0.68
N LEU A 17 -2.80 0.00 0.13
CA LEU A 17 -4.12 0.41 0.53
C LEU A 17 -5.15 -0.31 -0.35
N TYR A 18 -6.04 -1.04 0.31
CA TYR A 18 -7.14 -1.73 -0.34
C TYR A 18 -8.39 -0.85 -0.20
N HIS A 19 -8.80 -0.21 -1.29
CA HIS A 19 -10.07 0.53 -1.30
C HIS A 19 -11.21 -0.47 -1.52
N GLN A 20 -12.01 -0.70 -0.49
CA GLN A 20 -13.29 -1.37 -0.68
C GLN A 20 -14.30 -0.33 -1.17
N GLY A 21 -14.59 -0.34 -2.47
CA GLY A 21 -15.70 0.44 -3.03
C GLY A 21 -17.02 0.05 -2.37
N GLY A 22 -17.95 1.01 -2.23
CA GLY A 22 -19.24 0.82 -1.54
C GLY A 22 -19.97 -0.44 -2.01
N GLY A 23 -20.36 -1.31 -1.08
CA GLY A 23 -20.99 -2.61 -1.35
C GLY A 23 -22.45 -2.55 -1.78
N GLY A 24 -22.93 -1.39 -2.24
CA GLY A 24 -24.31 -1.19 -2.67
C GLY A 24 -24.65 -2.00 -3.93
N LEU A 25 -25.92 -2.42 -4.05
CA LEU A 25 -26.40 -3.13 -5.24
C LEU A 25 -26.18 -2.31 -6.53
N LYS A 26 -26.24 -0.97 -6.43
CA LYS A 26 -25.97 -0.04 -7.53
C LYS A 26 -24.50 -0.07 -7.96
N GLU A 27 -23.55 0.00 -7.04
CA GLU A 27 -22.12 -0.13 -7.33
C GLU A 27 -21.76 -1.50 -7.93
N ARG A 28 -22.40 -2.59 -7.50
CA ARG A 28 -22.19 -3.92 -8.08
C ARG A 28 -22.65 -4.00 -9.53
N LEU A 29 -23.78 -3.38 -9.87
CA LEU A 29 -24.28 -3.30 -11.25
C LEU A 29 -23.37 -2.45 -12.14
N LEU A 30 -22.86 -1.32 -11.62
CA LEU A 30 -21.86 -0.50 -12.33
C LEU A 30 -20.54 -1.27 -12.54
N GLY A 31 -20.11 -2.08 -11.58
CA GLY A 31 -18.90 -2.90 -11.69
C GLY A 31 -18.95 -4.00 -12.75
N LEU A 32 -20.15 -4.43 -13.17
CA LEU A 32 -20.34 -5.41 -14.25
C LEU A 32 -20.21 -4.81 -15.66
N VAL A 33 -20.55 -3.52 -15.82
CA VAL A 33 -20.50 -2.83 -17.12
C VAL A 33 -19.20 -2.03 -17.29
N GLY A 34 -18.64 -1.50 -16.20
CA GLY A 34 -17.46 -0.62 -16.21
C GLY A 34 -16.14 -1.27 -15.75
N GLY A 35 -16.17 -2.56 -15.38
CA GLY A 35 -15.04 -3.24 -14.75
C GLY A 35 -14.84 -2.77 -13.31
N ARG A 36 -15.02 -3.68 -12.36
CA ARG A 36 -14.80 -3.41 -10.93
C ARG A 36 -13.33 -3.07 -10.70
N ARG A 37 -12.99 -1.78 -10.65
CA ARG A 37 -11.67 -1.33 -10.21
C ARG A 37 -11.65 -1.46 -8.70
N ASP A 38 -11.24 -2.62 -8.21
CA ASP A 38 -10.67 -2.73 -6.88
C ASP A 38 -9.39 -1.87 -6.90
N THR A 39 -9.52 -0.59 -6.55
CA THR A 39 -8.40 0.35 -6.58
C THR A 39 -7.45 -0.05 -5.47
N ARG A 40 -6.32 -0.66 -5.85
CA ARG A 40 -5.20 -0.94 -4.95
C ARG A 40 -4.17 0.14 -5.19
N GLU A 41 -3.83 0.86 -4.13
CA GLU A 41 -2.80 1.88 -4.19
C GLU A 41 -1.60 1.40 -3.38
N THR A 42 -0.40 1.49 -3.97
CA THR A 42 0.84 1.13 -3.28
C THR A 42 1.67 2.37 -3.06
N PHE A 43 2.19 2.55 -1.85
CA PHE A 43 3.06 3.66 -1.50
C PHE A 43 4.23 3.19 -0.63
N TRP A 44 5.39 3.80 -0.84
CA TRP A 44 6.58 3.53 -0.04
C TRP A 44 6.52 4.30 1.27
N ALA A 45 6.80 3.61 2.37
CA ALA A 45 7.00 4.21 3.69
C ALA A 45 8.49 4.45 3.96
N LEU A 46 9.32 3.50 3.53
CA LEU A 46 10.77 3.58 3.56
C LEU A 46 11.27 3.04 2.22
N GLN A 47 12.28 3.65 1.65
CA GLN A 47 12.88 3.17 0.41
C GLN A 47 14.39 3.22 0.58
N ASP A 48 14.99 2.03 0.65
CA ASP A 48 16.43 1.80 0.66
C ASP A 48 17.20 2.63 1.72
N ILE A 49 16.79 2.49 2.98
CA ILE A 49 17.36 3.25 4.10
C ILE A 49 18.48 2.47 4.78
N SER A 50 19.64 3.12 4.94
CA SER A 50 20.77 2.63 5.76
C SER A 50 21.20 3.69 6.80
N LEU A 51 21.46 3.26 8.05
CA LEU A 51 21.95 4.11 9.17
C LEU A 51 22.59 3.32 10.32
#